data_AF-A0A7Y5NH59-F1
#
_entry.id   AF-A0A7Y5NH59-F1
#
_cell.length_a   1.000
_cell.length_b   1.000
_cell.length_c   1.000
_cell.angle_alpha   90.00
_cell.angle_beta   90.00
_cell.angle_gamma   90.00
#
_symmetry.space_group_name_H-M   'P 1'
#
loop_
_entity.id
_entity.type
_entity.pdbx_description
1 polymer ?
#
loop_
_entity_poly.entity_id
_entity_poly.type
_entity_poly.pdbx_seq_one_letter_code
_entity_poly.pdbx_strand_id
1 'polypeptide(L)' 'MKCQNCGHELPEQSRFCSHCGAKAAPAGENNCHACGTALKPNAKFCSHCGANVNLEEVVAAAGTQL' A
#
# COMPACT_ATOMS: atom_id res chain seq x y z
N MET A 1 -2.94 5.16 -6.40
CA MET A 1 -3.60 4.09 -5.61
C MET A 1 -5.10 4.03 -5.95
N LYS A 2 -5.87 3.01 -5.54
CA LYS A 2 -7.33 2.98 -5.75
C LYS A 2 -8.07 3.23 -4.43
N CYS A 3 -9.21 3.93 -4.49
CA CYS A 3 -10.08 4.13 -3.35
C CYS A 3 -10.65 2.78 -2.90
N GLN A 4 -10.45 2.41 -1.63
CA GLN A 4 -10.96 1.15 -1.09
C GLN A 4 -12.49 1.12 -0.93
N ASN A 5 -13.17 2.28 -1.02
CA ASN A 5 -14.62 2.37 -0.92
C ASN A 5 -15.31 2.26 -2.28
N CYS A 6 -14.80 2.95 -3.32
CA CYS A 6 -15.47 3.04 -4.62
C CYS A 6 -14.61 2.59 -5.82
N GLY A 7 -13.34 2.24 -5.61
CA GLY A 7 -12.43 1.78 -6.66
C GLY A 7 -11.84 2.87 -7.57
N HIS A 8 -12.25 4.14 -7.43
CA HIS A 8 -11.72 5.25 -8.23
C HIS A 8 -10.22 5.46 -8.01
N GLU A 9 -9.51 5.92 -9.03
CA GLU A 9 -8.08 6.21 -8.93
C GLU A 9 -7.84 7.42 -8.02
N LEU A 10 -6.88 7.27 -7.11
CA LEU A 10 -6.49 8.27 -6.12
C LEU A 10 -5.02 8.66 -6.36
N PRO A 11 -4.74 9.97 -6.44
CA PRO A 11 -3.38 10.51 -6.32
C PRO A 11 -2.71 10.05 -5.03
N GLU A 12 -1.38 9.84 -5.05
CA GLU A 12 -0.60 9.37 -3.89
C GLU A 12 -0.71 10.29 -2.66
N GLN A 13 -0.94 11.59 -2.86
CA GLN A 13 -1.11 12.59 -1.81
C GLN A 13 -2.57 12.99 -1.54
N SER A 14 -3.54 12.32 -2.17
CA SER A 14 -4.94 12.60 -1.88
C SER A 14 -5.28 12.21 -0.46
N ARG A 15 -5.91 13.13 0.29
CA ARG A 15 -6.45 12.86 1.64
C ARG A 15 -7.87 12.29 1.59
N PHE A 16 -8.58 12.54 0.49
CA PHE A 16 -9.95 12.13 0.26
C PHE A 16 -10.15 11.73 -1.21
N CYS A 17 -11.13 10.88 -1.47
CA CYS A 17 -11.57 10.53 -2.79
C CYS A 17 -12.40 11.67 -3.39
N SER A 18 -11.96 12.19 -4.53
CA SER A 18 -12.68 13.21 -5.31
C SER A 18 -14.02 12.70 -5.86
N HIS A 19 -14.20 11.38 -5.98
CA HIS A 19 -15.40 10.78 -6.54
C HIS A 19 -16.48 10.49 -5.48
N CYS A 20 -16.13 9.86 -4.35
CA CYS A 20 -17.10 9.47 -3.33
C CYS A 20 -16.95 10.17 -1.97
N GLY A 21 -15.94 11.03 -1.80
CA GLY A 21 -15.67 11.74 -0.54
C GLY A 21 -15.06 10.90 0.58
N ALA A 22 -14.90 9.58 0.39
CA ALA A 22 -14.26 8.72 1.38
C ALA A 22 -12.82 9.16 1.65
N LYS A 23 -12.35 9.08 2.90
CA LYS A 23 -10.94 9.32 3.22
C LYS A 23 -10.06 8.38 2.40
N ALA A 24 -9.05 8.95 1.75
CA ALA A 24 -7.98 8.14 1.19
C ALA A 24 -7.22 7.53 2.37
N ALA A 25 -7.01 6.21 2.33
CA ALA A 25 -6.15 5.57 3.32
C ALA A 25 -4.79 6.26 3.27
N PRO A 26 -4.28 6.82 4.37
CA PRO A 26 -2.98 7.48 4.34
C PRO A 26 -1.94 6.44 3.92
N ALA A 27 -1.04 6.83 3.02
CA ALA A 27 0.06 6.00 2.53
C ALA A 27 1.04 5.50 3.65
N GLY A 28 0.72 5.76 4.93
CA GLY A 28 1.51 5.41 6.10
C GLY A 28 0.86 4.40 7.06
N GLU A 29 -0.37 3.93 6.83
CA GLU A 29 -0.99 2.86 7.65
C GLU A 29 -0.86 1.50 6.95
N ASN A 30 0.34 1.18 6.48
CA ASN A 30 0.64 -0.16 6.00
C ASN A 30 1.06 -1.00 7.21
N ASN A 31 0.29 -2.02 7.55
CA ASN A 31 0.76 -3.03 8.50
C ASN A 31 1.53 -4.11 7.74
N CYS A 32 2.56 -4.68 8.35
CA CYS A 32 3.31 -5.76 7.75
C CYS A 32 2.40 -6.96 7.47
N HIS A 33 2.33 -7.40 6.21
CA HIS A 33 1.54 -8.57 5.83
C HIS A 33 2.00 -9.87 6.51
N ALA A 34 3.26 -9.94 6.95
CA ALA A 34 3.83 -11.12 7.58
C ALA A 34 3.63 -11.17 9.11
N CYS A 35 3.68 -10.04 9.80
CA CYS A 35 3.67 -10.00 11.27
C CYS A 35 2.68 -9.01 11.89
N GLY A 36 2.00 -8.20 11.08
CA GLY A 36 1.03 -7.20 11.53
C GLY A 36 1.62 -5.92 12.11
N THR A 37 2.94 -5.80 12.26
CA THR A 37 3.58 -4.57 12.79
C THR A 37 3.35 -3.38 11.86
N ALA A 38 2.97 -2.24 12.42
CA ALA A 38 2.86 -0.98 11.69
C ALA A 38 4.18 -0.61 10.99
N LEU A 39 4.09 -0.30 9.71
CA LEU A 39 5.22 0.07 8.88
C LEU A 39 5.34 1.58 8.80
N LYS A 40 6.58 2.05 8.71
CA LYS A 40 6.83 3.46 8.42
C LYS A 40 6.34 3.79 7.00
N PRO A 41 5.94 5.05 6.74
CA PRO A 41 5.69 5.52 5.38
C PRO A 41 6.88 5.19 4.48
N ASN A 42 6.63 4.61 3.30
CA ASN A 42 7.65 4.18 2.34
C ASN A 42 8.64 3.11 2.84
N ALA A 43 8.31 2.35 3.90
CA ALA A 43 9.13 1.22 4.31
C ALA A 43 9.20 0.19 3.18
N LYS A 44 10.42 -0.23 2.80
CA LYS A 44 10.66 -1.34 1.87
C LYS A 44 10.65 -2.70 2.58
N PHE A 45 11.07 -2.70 3.84
CA PHE A 45 11.15 -3.88 4.70
C PHE A 45 10.55 -3.59 6.07
N CYS A 46 9.99 -4.62 6.69
CA CYS A 46 9.53 -4.54 8.06
C CYS A 46 10.73 -4.46 9.00
N SER A 47 10.79 -3.42 9.84
CA SER A 47 11.85 -3.26 10.85
C SER A 47 11.75 -4.25 12.00
N HIS A 48 10.65 -5.00 12.12
CA HIS A 48 10.43 -5.98 13.18
C HIS A 48 10.76 -7.41 12.72
N CYS A 49 10.28 -7.84 11.55
CA CYS A 49 10.48 -9.22 11.07
C CYS A 49 11.37 -9.33 9.82
N GLY A 50 11.74 -8.22 9.18
CA GLY A 50 12.56 -8.23 7.96
C GLY A 50 11.81 -8.55 6.66
N ALA A 51 10.51 -8.84 6.71
CA ALA A 51 9.73 -9.12 5.50
C ALA A 51 9.73 -7.93 4.53
N ASN A 52 9.81 -8.19 3.23
CA ASN A 52 9.61 -7.16 2.20
C ASN A 52 8.12 -6.78 2.20
N VAL A 53 7.85 -5.48 2.22
CA VAL A 53 6.49 -4.93 2.34
C VAL A 53 6.13 -4.03 1.17
N ASN A 54 6.99 -3.95 0.16
CA ASN A 54 6.71 -3.20 -1.05
C ASN A 54 5.79 -4.01 -1.97
N LEU A 55 4.51 -3.62 -2.00
CA LEU A 55 3.50 -4.23 -2.86
C LEU A 55 3.77 -4.03 -4.36
N GLU A 56 4.51 -3.00 -4.76
CA GLU A 56 4.83 -2.77 -6.18
C GLU A 56 5.88 -3.73 -6.75
N GLU A 57 6.80 -4.22 -5.92
CA GLU A 57 7.88 -5.11 -6.37
C GLU A 57 7.52 -6.59 -6.26
N VAL A 58 6.64 -6.97 -5.33
CA VAL A 58 6.16 -8.36 -5.22
C VAL A 58 5.30 -8.80 -6.42
N VAL A 59 4.66 -7.88 -7.14
CA VAL A 59 3.93 -8.22 -8.38
C VAL A 59 4.88 -8.47 -9.56
N ALA A 60 6.10 -7.91 -9.53
CA ALA A 60 7.10 -8.15 -10.56
C ALA A 60 7.84 -9.48 -10.37
N ALA A 61 7.90 -10.01 -9.14
CA ALA A 61 8.60 -11.27 -8.84
C ALA A 61 7.78 -12.54 -9.12
N ALA A 62 6.46 -12.44 -9.32
CA ALA A 62 5.57 -13.59 -9.57
C ALA A 62 5.24 -13.84 -11.05
N GLY A 63 5.83 -13.07 -11.97
CA GLY A 63 5.54 -13.15 -13.41
C GLY A 63 6.80 -13.42 -14.24
N THR A 64 7.27 -14.67 -14.25
CA THR A 64 7.99 -15.17 -15.43
C THR A 64 7.04 -15.07 -16.62
N GLN A 65 7.24 -14.09 -17.48
CA GLN A 65 6.79 -14.15 -18.86
C GLN A 65 7.98 -14.54 -19.73
N LEU A 66 7.86 -15.79 -20.18
CA LEU A 66 8.58 -16.56 -21.21
C LEU A 66 9.59 -15.79 -22.08
#